data_AF-A0AAD8X526-F1
#
_entry.id   AF-A0AAD8X526-F1
#
_cell.length_a   1.000
_cell.length_b   1.000
_cell.length_c   1.000
_cell.angle_alpha   90.00
_cell.angle_beta   90.00
_cell.angle_gamma   90.00
#
_symmetry.space_group_name_H-M   'P 1'
#
loop_
_entity.id
_entity.type
_entity.pdbx_description
1 polymer ?
#
loop_
_entity_poly.entity_id
_entity_poly.type
_entity_poly.pdbx_seq_one_letter_code
_entity_poly.pdbx_strand_id
1 'polypeptide(L)'
;MASTSRTRRGRGRGRGRGSGSSSLPPPPSTLPLIIEEFFIVVCEDPLVKKKLPNKFADYLHGQEPAKVYLRAADCGPRLWTVEVLFDGQGRMYLDKGWEKFAIAHGVDFGWFLHFKYEGDDVLTVKVFDGTMCRRYYYSDAKILTMKATTM
;
A
#
# COMPACT_ATOMS: atom_id res chain seq x y z
N MET A 1 73.69 -3.85 -51.60
CA MET A 1 73.75 -5.27 -52.01
C MET A 1 73.47 -6.08 -50.75
N ALA A 2 72.57 -7.05 -50.62
CA ALA A 2 71.61 -7.74 -51.48
C ALA A 2 70.52 -8.27 -50.50
N SER A 3 69.24 -7.99 -50.73
CA SER A 3 68.24 -8.88 -51.36
C SER A 3 67.84 -10.14 -50.58
N THR A 4 66.53 -10.21 -50.30
CA THR A 4 65.59 -11.36 -50.40
C THR A 4 65.78 -12.55 -49.44
N SER A 5 64.75 -13.28 -48.94
CA SER A 5 63.28 -13.23 -49.00
C SER A 5 62.72 -14.47 -48.26
N ARG A 6 61.49 -14.39 -47.72
CA ARG A 6 60.38 -15.40 -47.78
C ARG A 6 60.65 -16.85 -47.27
N THR A 7 59.80 -17.63 -46.59
CA THR A 7 58.38 -17.65 -46.13
C THR A 7 58.28 -18.86 -45.19
N ARG A 8 57.39 -18.89 -44.18
CA ARG A 8 56.50 -20.06 -44.01
C ARG A 8 55.27 -19.77 -43.13
N ARG A 9 54.12 -20.09 -43.72
CA ARG A 9 52.78 -20.13 -43.13
C ARG A 9 52.72 -21.16 -42.00
N GLY A 10 52.16 -20.76 -40.86
CA GLY A 10 51.61 -21.67 -39.84
C GLY A 10 50.12 -21.35 -39.64
N ARG A 11 49.25 -22.27 -40.08
CA ARG A 11 47.81 -22.26 -39.82
C ARG A 11 47.58 -22.63 -38.35
N GLY A 12 46.88 -21.78 -37.60
CA GLY A 12 46.27 -22.13 -36.31
C GLY A 12 44.80 -21.71 -36.31
N ARG A 13 43.90 -22.67 -36.49
CA ARG A 13 42.45 -22.50 -36.35
C ARG A 13 42.12 -22.50 -34.86
N GLY A 14 41.82 -21.34 -34.29
CA GLY A 14 41.19 -21.20 -32.98
C GLY A 14 39.74 -20.74 -33.15
N ARG A 15 38.78 -21.67 -33.08
CA ARG A 15 37.35 -21.35 -33.00
C ARG A 15 37.05 -20.86 -31.58
N GLY A 16 37.16 -19.56 -31.35
CA GLY A 16 36.55 -18.94 -30.17
C GLY A 16 35.05 -18.80 -30.39
N ARG A 17 34.27 -19.78 -29.91
CA ARG A 17 32.83 -19.59 -29.67
C ARG A 17 32.71 -18.65 -28.45
N GLY A 18 32.82 -17.36 -28.69
CA GLY A 18 32.35 -16.34 -27.75
C GLY A 18 30.83 -16.36 -27.78
N SER A 19 30.25 -16.94 -26.74
CA SER A 19 28.83 -16.89 -26.41
C SER A 19 28.32 -15.46 -26.66
N GLY A 20 27.46 -15.32 -27.66
CA GLY A 20 26.53 -14.21 -27.70
C GLY A 20 25.64 -14.36 -26.48
N SER A 21 26.03 -13.76 -25.36
CA SER A 21 25.09 -13.35 -24.35
C SER A 21 24.20 -12.33 -25.04
N SER A 22 23.10 -12.82 -25.63
CA SER A 22 21.93 -12.00 -25.87
C SER A 22 21.48 -11.54 -24.49
N SER A 23 22.08 -10.45 -24.02
CA SER A 23 21.58 -9.72 -22.87
C SER A 23 20.15 -9.37 -23.23
N LEU A 24 19.21 -10.12 -22.64
CA LEU A 24 17.80 -9.77 -22.72
C LEU A 24 17.69 -8.29 -22.36
N PRO A 25 16.92 -7.48 -23.11
CA PRO A 25 16.67 -6.13 -22.69
C PRO A 25 16.16 -6.17 -21.25
N PRO A 26 16.58 -5.24 -20.37
CA PRO A 26 16.01 -5.17 -19.03
C PRO A 26 14.49 -5.16 -19.19
N PRO A 27 13.75 -5.90 -18.34
CA PRO A 27 12.29 -5.93 -18.40
C PRO A 27 11.80 -4.48 -18.45
N PRO A 28 10.77 -4.18 -19.28
CA PRO A 28 10.28 -2.82 -19.45
C PRO A 28 10.04 -2.23 -18.06
N SER A 29 10.63 -1.06 -17.87
CA SER A 29 10.68 -0.28 -16.63
C SER A 29 9.42 -0.51 -15.81
N THR A 30 9.61 -1.04 -14.60
CA THR A 30 8.62 -1.24 -13.55
C THR A 30 7.49 -0.24 -13.69
N LEU A 31 6.31 -0.69 -14.13
CA LEU A 31 5.11 0.15 -14.12
C LEU A 31 5.01 0.81 -12.74
N PRO A 32 4.69 2.11 -12.66
CA PRO A 32 4.53 2.75 -11.37
C PRO A 32 3.51 1.95 -10.57
N LEU A 33 3.95 1.39 -9.43
CA LEU A 33 3.07 0.64 -8.55
C LEU A 33 2.13 1.63 -7.89
N ILE A 34 0.91 1.74 -8.40
CA ILE A 34 -0.15 2.50 -7.76
C ILE A 34 -0.68 1.64 -6.62
N ILE A 35 -0.42 2.04 -5.38
CA ILE A 35 -0.94 1.36 -4.20
C ILE A 35 -2.23 2.05 -3.79
N GLU A 36 -3.35 1.50 -4.26
CA GLU A 36 -4.68 2.03 -3.92
C GLU A 36 -5.30 1.33 -2.72
N GLU A 37 -4.99 0.06 -2.49
CA GLU A 37 -5.65 -0.73 -1.45
C GLU A 37 -4.64 -1.49 -0.60
N PHE A 38 -4.92 -1.57 0.69
CA PHE A 38 -4.16 -2.39 1.65
C PHE A 38 -5.07 -2.78 2.81
N PHE A 39 -4.61 -3.71 3.64
CA PHE A 39 -5.27 -3.99 4.91
C PHE A 39 -4.29 -3.94 6.07
N ILE A 40 -4.82 -3.70 7.26
CA ILE A 40 -4.11 -3.93 8.52
C ILE A 40 -4.90 -4.93 9.34
N VAL A 41 -4.19 -5.65 10.20
CA VAL A 41 -4.77 -6.47 11.25
C VAL A 41 -4.52 -5.76 12.58
N VAL A 42 -5.55 -5.62 13.40
CA VAL A 42 -5.43 -4.97 14.71
C VAL A 42 -4.86 -5.99 15.70
N CYS A 43 -3.53 -6.03 15.83
CA CYS A 43 -2.83 -6.97 16.71
C CYS A 43 -2.44 -6.37 18.08
N GLU A 44 -2.77 -5.10 18.33
CA GLU A 44 -2.49 -4.38 19.57
C GLU A 44 -3.79 -3.74 20.08
N ASP A 45 -3.74 -3.03 21.20
CA ASP A 45 -4.87 -2.26 21.72
C ASP A 45 -5.50 -1.42 20.58
N PRO A 46 -6.80 -1.58 20.27
CA PRO A 46 -7.44 -0.89 19.16
C PRO A 46 -7.39 0.64 19.28
N LEU A 47 -7.18 1.19 20.48
CA LEU A 47 -7.18 2.62 20.75
C LEU A 47 -5.80 3.28 20.61
N VAL A 48 -4.72 2.50 20.56
CA VAL A 48 -3.38 3.06 20.29
C VAL A 48 -3.20 3.35 18.80
N LYS A 49 -2.24 4.21 18.46
CA LYS A 49 -1.88 4.53 17.07
C LYS A 49 -1.71 3.29 16.20
N LYS A 50 -2.06 3.38 14.91
CA LYS A 50 -1.98 2.24 13.98
C LYS A 50 -0.92 2.45 12.94
N LYS A 51 0.03 1.51 12.90
CA LYS A 51 1.06 1.48 11.87
C LYS A 51 0.44 1.12 10.53
N LEU A 52 0.73 1.92 9.50
CA LEU A 52 0.37 1.60 8.12
C LEU A 52 1.46 0.74 7.46
N PRO A 53 1.12 -0.05 6.42
CA PRO A 53 2.11 -0.85 5.70
C PRO A 53 3.26 0.02 5.17
N ASN A 54 4.50 -0.43 5.37
CA ASN A 54 5.68 0.33 4.92
C ASN A 54 5.60 0.65 3.42
N LYS A 55 5.15 -0.31 2.58
CA LYS A 55 4.98 -0.06 1.14
C LYS A 55 4.05 1.11 0.83
N PHE A 56 3.00 1.31 1.63
CA PHE A 56 2.09 2.44 1.47
C PHE A 56 2.74 3.74 1.95
N ALA A 57 3.50 3.71 3.05
CA ALA A 57 4.28 4.86 3.49
C ALA A 57 5.32 5.29 2.43
N ASP A 58 6.01 4.33 1.82
CA ASP A 58 6.96 4.55 0.73
C ASP A 58 6.27 5.13 -0.52
N TYR A 59 5.04 4.71 -0.80
CA TYR A 59 4.23 5.27 -1.90
C TYR A 59 3.85 6.74 -1.68
N LEU A 60 3.63 7.15 -0.43
CA LEU A 60 3.36 8.55 -0.06
C LEU A 60 4.64 9.36 0.22
N HIS A 61 5.82 8.79 -0.03
CA HIS A 61 7.09 9.46 0.23
C HIS A 61 7.18 10.78 -0.53
N GLY A 62 7.49 11.86 0.18
CA GLY A 62 7.52 13.23 -0.36
C GLY A 62 6.20 13.99 -0.29
N GLN A 63 5.06 13.33 -0.01
CA GLN A 63 3.81 14.02 0.35
C GLN A 63 3.72 14.25 1.86
N GLU A 64 4.16 13.26 2.65
CA GLU A 64 4.20 13.28 4.14
C GLU A 64 3.06 14.09 4.77
N PRO A 65 1.79 13.72 4.50
CA PRO A 65 0.66 14.51 4.94
C PRO A 65 0.61 14.54 6.47
N ALA A 66 0.35 15.71 7.05
CA ALA A 66 0.22 15.84 8.51
C ALA A 66 -1.07 15.18 9.03
N LYS A 67 -2.07 15.00 8.17
CA LYS A 67 -3.40 14.46 8.50
C LYS A 67 -3.98 13.71 7.31
N VAL A 68 -4.82 12.72 7.59
CA VAL A 68 -5.64 12.01 6.62
C VAL A 68 -7.10 12.00 7.07
N TYR A 69 -8.00 11.76 6.12
CA TYR A 69 -9.43 11.68 6.37
C TYR A 69 -9.91 10.24 6.19
N LEU A 70 -10.37 9.62 7.27
CA LEU A 70 -10.96 8.28 7.20
C LEU A 70 -12.46 8.38 6.93
N ARG A 71 -12.94 7.59 5.97
CA ARG A 71 -14.35 7.42 5.67
C ARG A 71 -14.73 5.96 5.85
N ALA A 72 -15.66 5.67 6.76
CA ALA A 72 -16.20 4.32 6.82
C ALA A 72 -17.05 4.04 5.57
N ALA A 73 -16.74 2.95 4.88
CA ALA A 73 -17.47 2.54 3.69
C ALA A 73 -18.95 2.30 4.04
N ASP A 74 -19.84 2.77 3.17
CA ASP A 74 -21.31 2.66 3.31
C ASP A 74 -21.92 3.36 4.54
N CYS A 75 -21.10 4.14 5.28
CA CYS A 75 -21.49 4.85 6.50
C CYS A 75 -21.57 6.36 6.25
N GLY A 76 -22.62 6.82 5.57
CA GLY A 76 -22.89 8.25 5.37
C GLY A 76 -21.72 9.07 4.80
N PRO A 77 -21.79 10.41 4.88
CA PRO A 77 -20.72 11.30 4.42
C PRO A 77 -19.69 11.66 5.51
N ARG A 78 -19.73 11.00 6.68
CA ARG A 78 -18.88 11.39 7.82
C ARG A 78 -17.42 11.12 7.52
N LEU A 79 -16.59 12.14 7.68
CA LEU A 79 -15.13 12.06 7.63
C LEU A 79 -14.55 12.18 9.03
N TRP A 80 -13.55 11.36 9.31
CA TRP A 80 -12.80 11.36 10.55
C TRP A 80 -11.40 11.89 10.28
N THR A 81 -11.07 13.06 10.82
CA THR A 81 -9.72 13.62 10.72
C THR A 81 -8.78 12.89 11.67
N VAL A 82 -7.70 12.35 11.12
CA VAL A 82 -6.68 11.61 11.87
C VAL A 82 -5.31 12.19 11.57
N GLU A 83 -4.55 12.51 12.61
CA GLU A 83 -3.16 12.95 12.49
C GLU A 83 -2.27 11.79 12.05
N VAL A 84 -1.29 12.10 11.19
CA VAL A 84 -0.28 11.15 10.74
C VAL A 84 1.03 11.47 11.44
N LEU A 85 1.69 10.44 11.95
CA LEU A 85 3.05 10.54 12.46
C LEU A 85 3.99 9.70 11.61
N PHE A 86 5.14 10.28 11.27
CA PHE A 86 6.29 9.57 10.75
C PHE A 86 7.34 9.46 11.85
N ASP A 87 7.94 8.29 12.02
CA ASP A 87 9.08 8.16 12.91
C ASP A 87 10.42 8.35 12.17
N GLY A 88 11.52 8.33 12.92
CA GLY A 88 12.87 8.50 12.35
C GLY A 88 13.31 7.39 11.39
N GLN A 89 12.48 6.37 11.15
CA GLN A 89 12.72 5.29 10.19
C GLN A 89 11.77 5.38 8.98
N GLY A 90 11.00 6.47 8.86
CA GLY A 90 10.03 6.67 7.77
C GLY A 90 8.77 5.82 7.91
N ARG A 91 8.51 5.22 9.08
CA ARG A 91 7.30 4.42 9.29
C ARG A 91 6.13 5.35 9.59
N MET A 92 5.02 5.13 8.90
CA MET A 92 3.81 5.95 8.98
C MET A 92 2.80 5.35 9.97
N TYR A 93 2.20 6.21 10.80
CA TYR A 93 1.23 5.85 11.82
C TYR A 93 0.00 6.77 11.77
N LEU A 94 -1.19 6.17 11.89
CA LEU A 94 -2.42 6.87 12.24
C LEU A 94 -2.41 7.12 13.76
N ASP A 95 -2.29 8.37 14.17
CA ASP A 95 -2.14 8.76 15.58
C ASP A 95 -3.40 9.46 16.10
N LYS A 96 -3.33 10.72 16.54
CA LYS A 96 -4.48 11.39 17.16
C LYS A 96 -5.71 11.40 16.26
N GLY A 97 -6.86 11.06 16.81
CA GLY A 97 -8.12 10.94 16.09
C GLY A 97 -8.42 9.50 15.62
N TRP A 98 -7.40 8.63 15.54
CA TRP A 98 -7.61 7.20 15.28
C TRP A 98 -8.51 6.57 16.34
N GLU A 99 -8.27 6.89 17.62
CA GLU A 99 -9.02 6.34 18.74
C GLU A 99 -10.52 6.66 18.64
N LYS A 100 -10.86 7.86 18.14
CA LYS A 100 -12.26 8.27 17.93
C LYS A 100 -12.92 7.46 16.83
N PHE A 101 -12.20 7.20 15.74
CA PHE A 101 -12.66 6.32 14.67
C PHE A 101 -12.87 4.89 15.18
N ALA A 102 -11.88 4.35 15.92
CA ALA A 102 -11.93 3.00 16.47
C ALA A 102 -13.12 2.81 17.43
N ILE A 103 -13.35 3.76 18.35
CA ILE A 103 -14.49 3.74 19.29
C ILE A 103 -15.82 3.77 18.54
N ALA A 104 -15.98 4.68 17.58
CA ALA A 104 -17.24 4.85 16.88
C ALA A 104 -17.61 3.66 15.98
N HIS A 105 -16.61 2.92 15.53
CA HIS A 105 -16.79 1.72 14.72
C HIS A 105 -16.64 0.41 15.53
N GLY A 106 -16.43 0.50 16.84
CA GLY A 106 -16.27 -0.65 17.73
C GLY A 106 -15.14 -1.58 17.30
N VAL A 107 -14.05 -1.02 16.76
CA VAL A 107 -12.90 -1.79 16.30
C VAL A 107 -12.25 -2.50 17.50
N ASP A 108 -11.94 -3.78 17.34
CA ASP A 108 -11.38 -4.60 18.40
C ASP A 108 -10.14 -5.39 17.92
N PHE A 109 -9.44 -5.99 18.87
CA PHE A 109 -8.31 -6.87 18.62
C PHE A 109 -8.69 -8.03 17.67
N GLY A 110 -7.79 -8.36 16.76
CA GLY A 110 -7.93 -9.43 15.76
C GLY A 110 -8.76 -9.04 14.53
N TRP A 111 -9.28 -7.80 14.46
CA TRP A 111 -10.11 -7.36 13.34
C TRP A 111 -9.28 -6.93 12.14
N PHE A 112 -9.89 -7.04 10.96
CA PHE A 112 -9.28 -6.73 9.67
C PHE A 112 -9.87 -5.44 9.12
N LEU A 113 -9.03 -4.47 8.82
CA LEU A 113 -9.45 -3.19 8.26
C LEU A 113 -8.83 -3.05 6.90
N HIS A 114 -9.67 -2.99 5.88
CA HIS A 114 -9.28 -2.75 4.50
C HIS A 114 -9.39 -1.26 4.20
N PHE A 115 -8.30 -0.67 3.73
CA PHE A 115 -8.18 0.72 3.36
C PHE A 115 -8.09 0.83 1.85
N LYS A 116 -8.80 1.81 1.29
CA LYS A 116 -8.66 2.26 -0.09
C LYS A 116 -8.30 3.74 -0.09
N TYR A 117 -7.17 4.09 -0.69
CA TYR A 117 -6.74 5.46 -0.91
C TYR A 117 -7.44 6.02 -2.13
N GLU A 118 -8.24 7.07 -1.93
CA GLU A 118 -9.02 7.72 -3.00
C GLU A 118 -8.30 8.94 -3.60
N GLY A 119 -7.08 9.25 -3.10
CA GLY A 119 -6.43 10.55 -3.34
C GLY A 119 -6.85 11.60 -2.31
N ASP A 120 -6.26 12.80 -2.42
CA ASP A 120 -6.56 13.97 -1.57
C ASP A 120 -6.53 13.68 -0.05
N ASP A 121 -5.60 12.84 0.39
CA ASP A 121 -5.47 12.40 1.79
C ASP A 121 -6.69 11.63 2.34
N VAL A 122 -7.59 11.14 1.48
CA VAL A 122 -8.79 10.40 1.86
C VAL A 122 -8.56 8.89 1.78
N LEU A 123 -8.91 8.20 2.88
CA LEU A 123 -8.90 6.75 2.98
C LEU A 123 -10.31 6.22 3.27
N THR A 124 -10.86 5.45 2.35
CA THR A 124 -12.09 4.68 2.59
C THR A 124 -11.75 3.40 3.36
N VAL A 125 -12.43 3.15 4.48
CA VAL A 125 -12.18 2.03 5.38
C VAL A 125 -13.36 1.06 5.40
N LYS A 126 -13.11 -0.21 5.09
CA LYS A 126 -14.05 -1.32 5.32
C LYS A 126 -13.58 -2.09 6.55
N VAL A 127 -14.48 -2.28 7.52
CA VAL A 127 -14.17 -2.98 8.78
C VAL A 127 -14.73 -4.39 8.73
N PHE A 128 -13.89 -5.38 9.03
CA PHE A 128 -14.26 -6.79 9.16
C PHE A 128 -13.97 -7.24 10.59
N ASP A 129 -14.96 -7.86 11.23
CA ASP A 129 -14.87 -8.26 12.63
C ASP A 129 -14.13 -9.59 12.83
N GLY A 130 -14.07 -10.05 14.08
CA GLY A 130 -13.43 -11.32 14.46
C GLY A 130 -14.05 -12.57 13.80
N THR A 131 -15.22 -12.46 13.15
CA THR A 131 -15.80 -13.55 12.36
C THR A 131 -15.46 -13.45 10.87
N MET A 132 -14.54 -12.56 10.49
CA MET A 132 -14.18 -12.24 9.10
C MET A 132 -15.35 -11.67 8.29
N CYS A 133 -16.41 -11.18 8.97
CA CYS A 133 -17.58 -10.63 8.31
C CYS A 133 -17.48 -9.11 8.23
N ARG A 134 -17.91 -8.55 7.08
CA ARG A 134 -17.91 -7.10 6.89
C ARG A 134 -18.98 -6.45 7.75
N ARG A 135 -18.59 -5.46 8.56
CA ARG A 135 -19.53 -4.63 9.31
C ARG A 135 -20.10 -3.51 8.45
N TYR A 136 -21.40 -3.32 8.59
CA TYR A 136 -22.13 -2.18 8.03
C TYR A 136 -22.54 -1.25 9.16
N TYR A 137 -22.23 0.03 9.01
CA TYR A 137 -22.65 1.06 9.95
C TYR A 137 -23.84 1.78 9.33
N TYR A 138 -25.02 1.58 9.91
CA TYR A 138 -26.20 2.31 9.50
C TYR A 138 -26.06 3.75 9.99
N SER A 139 -26.27 4.72 9.09
CA SER A 139 -26.52 6.08 9.53
C SER A 139 -27.86 6.14 10.27
N ASP A 140 -28.02 7.12 11.17
CA ASP A 140 -29.29 7.36 11.86
C ASP A 140 -30.48 7.40 10.87
N ALA A 141 -30.28 7.98 9.68
CA ALA A 141 -31.27 8.00 8.61
C ALA A 141 -31.69 6.59 8.13
N LYS A 142 -30.76 5.64 7.95
CA LYS A 142 -31.09 4.26 7.53
C LYS A 142 -31.71 3.46 8.68
N ILE A 143 -31.29 3.68 9.93
CA ILE A 143 -31.91 3.04 11.10
C ILE A 143 -33.38 3.47 11.22
N LEU A 144 -33.66 4.78 11.03
CA LEU A 144 -35.01 5.33 11.03
C LEU A 144 -35.86 4.74 9.89
N THR A 145 -35.31 4.57 8.69
CA THR A 145 -36.04 3.94 7.57
C THR A 145 -36.33 2.46 7.82
N MET A 146 -35.37 1.68 8.34
CA MET A 146 -35.62 0.25 8.65
C MET A 146 -36.66 0.06 9.75
N LYS A 147 -36.70 0.95 10.75
CA LYS A 147 -37.77 0.98 11.77
C LYS A 147 -39.13 1.36 11.17
N ALA A 148 -39.17 2.30 10.23
CA ALA A 148 -40.41 2.73 9.58
C ALA A 148 -41.00 1.70 8.61
N THR A 149 -40.19 0.79 8.04
CA THR A 149 -40.65 -0.29 7.14
C THR A 149 -41.05 -1.57 7.89
N THR A 150 -40.81 -1.67 9.19
CA THR A 150 -41.21 -2.82 10.03
C THR A 150 -42.51 -2.56 10.81
N MET A 151 -43.23 -1.48 10.50
CA MET A 151 -44.63 -1.23 10.93
C MET A 151 -45.53 -1.13 9.71
#